data_AF-A0A3N5Z373-F1
#
_entry.id   AF-A0A3N5Z373-F1
#
_cell.length_a   1.000
_cell.length_b   1.000
_cell.length_c   1.000
_cell.angle_alpha   90.00
_cell.angle_beta   90.00
_cell.angle_gamma   90.00
#
_symmetry.space_group_name_H-M   'P 1'
#
loop_
_entity.id
_entity.type
_entity.pdbx_description
1 polymer ?
#
loop_
_entity_poly.entity_id
_entity_poly.type
_entity_poly.pdbx_seq_one_letter_code
_entity_poly.pdbx_strand_id
1 'polypeptide(L)'
;MSNNDTKIIQLDGEIDVYEKEKGKYTLVTQSPVSKEQILKIFQKTPSQHVHKRPGKGGGEWDYVTGVYVKKVLNYVFGWLGDFQIIDKGTVGAQVWVQGRLTIRNTKTLERLIVKEQFGGADIKFKKGT
;
A
#
# COMPACT_ATOMS: atom_id res chain seq x y z
N MET A 1 22.98 26.69 30.60
CA MET A 1 23.61 25.94 29.49
C MET A 1 23.43 24.46 29.79
N SER A 2 22.64 23.78 28.96
CA SER A 2 22.22 22.38 29.13
C SER A 2 23.35 21.44 28.73
N ASN A 3 23.67 20.46 29.59
CA ASN A 3 24.31 19.22 29.17
C ASN A 3 23.62 18.07 29.90
N ASN A 4 22.66 17.44 29.22
CA ASN A 4 22.09 16.17 29.66
C ASN A 4 22.66 15.07 28.75
N ASP A 5 23.62 14.34 29.32
CA ASP A 5 24.10 13.07 28.83
C ASP A 5 22.93 12.10 28.64
N THR A 6 22.57 11.84 27.39
CA THR A 6 21.65 10.75 27.07
C THR A 6 22.47 9.55 26.64
N LYS A 7 22.66 8.62 27.57
CA LYS A 7 23.26 7.30 27.30
C LYS A 7 22.40 6.56 26.27
N ILE A 8 23.02 6.18 25.15
CA ILE A 8 22.40 5.31 24.15
C ILE A 8 22.43 3.88 24.71
N ILE A 9 21.24 3.33 24.96
CA ILE A 9 21.06 1.92 25.28
C ILE A 9 20.97 1.18 23.95
N GLN A 10 21.91 0.28 23.72
CA GLN A 10 22.02 -0.51 22.51
C GLN A 10 20.97 -1.62 22.54
N LEU A 11 20.05 -1.63 21.56
CA LEU A 11 19.12 -2.73 21.31
C LEU A 11 19.18 -3.07 19.81
N ASP A 12 19.99 -4.08 19.53
CA ASP A 12 19.90 -5.11 18.49
C ASP A 12 19.10 -4.78 17.21
N GLY A 13 19.84 -4.36 16.17
CA GLY A 13 19.60 -4.79 14.79
C GLY A 13 18.44 -4.17 13.99
N GLU A 14 17.53 -3.40 14.59
CA GLU A 14 16.35 -2.85 13.88
C GLU A 14 16.52 -1.38 13.42
N ILE A 15 17.68 -0.77 13.68
CA ILE A 15 17.93 0.67 13.47
C ILE A 15 18.50 0.98 12.07
N ASP A 16 19.11 0.01 11.38
CA ASP A 16 19.97 0.27 10.20
C ASP A 16 19.24 0.66 8.90
N VAL A 17 17.93 0.46 8.80
CA VAL A 17 17.17 0.91 7.61
C VAL A 17 16.81 2.39 7.73
N TYR A 18 16.61 2.89 8.95
CA TYR A 18 16.09 4.24 9.20
C TYR A 18 17.09 5.34 8.85
N GLU A 19 18.39 5.14 9.08
CA GLU A 19 19.39 6.16 8.77
C GLU A 19 19.75 6.22 7.28
N LYS A 20 19.76 5.07 6.60
CA LYS A 20 20.22 4.96 5.21
C LYS A 20 19.28 5.64 4.20
N GLU A 21 17.98 5.73 4.51
CA GLU A 21 16.98 6.37 3.63
C GLU A 21 16.59 7.79 4.06
N LYS A 22 17.03 8.24 5.23
CA LYS A 22 16.72 9.57 5.79
C LYS A 22 17.10 10.72 4.87
N GLY A 23 18.14 10.55 4.04
CA GLY A 23 18.61 11.57 3.09
C GLY A 23 17.86 11.65 1.76
N LYS A 24 17.05 10.64 1.38
CA LYS A 24 16.34 10.63 0.08
C LYS A 24 14.91 11.15 0.15
N TYR A 25 14.29 11.12 1.33
CA TYR A 25 12.87 11.49 1.53
C TYR A 25 12.68 12.80 2.32
N THR A 26 13.75 13.53 2.60
CA THR A 26 13.77 14.77 3.41
C THR A 26 13.15 16.00 2.75
N LEU A 27 12.52 15.90 1.58
CA LEU A 27 11.98 17.07 0.86
C LEU A 27 10.50 16.97 0.48
N VAL A 28 9.65 16.29 1.28
CA VAL A 28 8.20 16.56 1.23
C VAL A 28 7.84 17.53 2.36
N THR A 29 8.32 18.77 2.24
CA THR A 29 8.04 19.84 3.22
C THR A 29 6.56 20.26 3.23
N GLN A 30 5.80 19.93 2.19
CA GLN A 30 4.34 20.16 2.12
C GLN A 30 3.58 18.89 1.72
N SER A 31 3.65 17.86 2.57
CA SER A 31 2.80 16.69 2.42
C SER A 31 1.46 16.91 3.12
N PRO A 32 0.32 16.59 2.47
CA PRO A 32 -0.97 16.58 3.13
C PRO A 32 -1.19 15.33 4.02
N VAL A 33 -0.26 14.37 3.99
CA VAL A 33 -0.22 13.21 4.88
C VAL A 33 0.92 13.35 5.90
N SER A 34 0.68 12.88 7.12
CA SER A 34 1.66 12.95 8.22
C SER A 34 2.93 12.12 7.94
N LYS A 35 4.02 12.44 8.65
CA LYS A 35 5.29 11.72 8.51
C LYS A 35 5.15 10.24 8.86
N GLU A 36 4.34 9.94 9.88
CA GLU A 36 4.06 8.58 10.34
C GLU A 36 3.34 7.75 9.27
N GLN A 37 2.36 8.37 8.59
CA GLN A 37 1.66 7.75 7.46
C GLN A 37 2.63 7.48 6.29
N ILE A 38 3.49 8.45 5.97
CA ILE A 38 4.49 8.32 4.92
C ILE A 38 5.45 7.17 5.21
N LEU A 39 6.03 7.14 6.43
CA LEU A 39 6.93 6.08 6.86
C LEU A 39 6.26 4.72 6.76
N LYS A 40 4.99 4.61 7.16
CA LYS A 40 4.27 3.34 7.08
C LYS A 40 4.01 2.86 5.66
N ILE A 41 3.78 3.77 4.72
CA ILE A 41 3.60 3.45 3.29
C ILE A 41 4.94 3.00 2.66
N PHE A 42 6.05 3.62 3.06
CA PHE A 42 7.37 3.30 2.54
C PHE A 42 8.01 2.05 3.16
N GLN A 43 7.46 1.54 4.27
CA GLN A 43 7.93 0.29 4.84
C GLN A 43 7.79 -0.86 3.82
N LYS A 44 8.86 -1.65 3.71
CA LYS A 44 8.88 -2.86 2.89
C LYS A 44 7.78 -3.81 3.35
N THR A 45 7.05 -4.40 2.40
CA THR A 45 6.07 -5.45 2.72
C THR A 45 6.78 -6.63 3.38
N PRO A 46 6.36 -7.08 4.58
CA PRO A 46 6.92 -8.26 5.23
C PRO A 46 6.79 -9.49 4.35
N SER A 47 7.83 -10.33 4.32
CA SER A 47 7.90 -11.52 3.44
C SER A 47 6.71 -12.47 3.61
N GLN A 48 6.18 -12.60 4.82
CA GLN A 48 5.00 -13.43 5.12
C GLN A 48 3.70 -13.00 4.39
N HIS A 49 3.65 -11.77 3.87
CA HIS A 49 2.52 -11.24 3.11
C HIS A 49 2.78 -11.19 1.59
N VAL A 50 3.97 -11.63 1.17
CA VAL A 50 4.34 -11.77 -0.24
C VAL A 50 4.11 -13.22 -0.63
N HIS A 51 3.15 -13.43 -1.52
CA HIS A 51 2.74 -14.74 -2.02
C HIS A 51 3.13 -14.89 -3.48
N LYS A 52 3.19 -16.13 -3.96
CA LYS A 52 3.52 -16.44 -5.35
C LYS A 52 2.32 -17.01 -6.09
N ARG A 53 2.17 -16.64 -7.35
CA ARG A 53 1.21 -17.24 -8.27
C ARG A 53 1.85 -17.53 -9.62
N PRO A 54 1.40 -18.55 -10.36
CA PRO A 54 1.84 -18.74 -11.74
C PRO A 54 1.55 -17.51 -12.60
N GLY A 55 2.56 -17.03 -13.34
CA GLY A 55 2.46 -15.92 -14.28
C GLY A 55 1.93 -16.35 -15.65
N LYS A 56 1.38 -15.41 -16.42
CA LYS A 56 1.05 -15.66 -17.84
C LYS A 56 2.36 -15.81 -18.63
N GLY A 57 2.50 -16.89 -19.41
CA GLY A 57 3.71 -17.18 -20.19
C GLY A 57 4.78 -18.01 -19.46
N GLY A 58 4.46 -18.54 -18.26
CA GLY A 58 5.41 -19.28 -17.43
C GLY A 58 6.01 -18.44 -16.30
N GLY A 59 6.63 -19.11 -15.33
CA GLY A 59 7.22 -18.47 -14.15
C GLY A 59 6.23 -18.15 -13.02
N GLU A 60 6.73 -17.51 -11.97
CA GLU A 60 5.97 -17.11 -10.78
C GLU A 60 5.99 -15.58 -10.63
N TRP A 61 4.86 -15.00 -10.28
CA TRP A 61 4.74 -13.59 -9.93
C TRP A 61 4.44 -13.45 -8.44
N ASP A 62 5.17 -12.55 -7.81
CA ASP A 62 4.91 -12.15 -6.44
C ASP A 62 3.67 -11.25 -6.39
N TYR A 63 2.81 -11.46 -5.40
CA TYR A 63 1.64 -10.65 -5.15
C TYR A 63 1.35 -10.55 -3.66
N VAL A 64 0.59 -9.52 -3.29
CA VAL A 64 0.13 -9.30 -1.93
C VAL A 64 -1.39 -9.43 -1.89
N THR A 65 -1.93 -10.02 -0.83
CA THR A 65 -3.38 -10.21 -0.74
C THR A 65 -4.12 -8.89 -0.58
N GLY A 66 -5.31 -8.78 -1.17
CA GLY A 66 -6.16 -7.60 -1.00
C GLY A 66 -6.54 -7.34 0.47
N VAL A 67 -6.64 -8.39 1.29
CA VAL A 67 -6.89 -8.28 2.74
C VAL A 67 -5.75 -7.54 3.44
N TYR A 68 -4.48 -7.88 3.12
CA TYR A 68 -3.34 -7.17 3.69
C TYR A 68 -3.29 -5.72 3.22
N VAL A 69 -3.49 -5.46 1.92
CA VAL A 69 -3.52 -4.09 1.40
C VAL A 69 -4.59 -3.25 2.10
N LYS A 70 -5.80 -3.81 2.27
CA LYS A 70 -6.89 -3.16 3.02
C LYS A 70 -6.51 -2.90 4.48
N LYS A 71 -5.86 -3.86 5.15
CA LYS A 71 -5.39 -3.69 6.53
C LYS A 71 -4.39 -2.53 6.66
N VAL A 72 -3.42 -2.45 5.75
CA VAL A 72 -2.43 -1.36 5.74
C VAL A 72 -3.11 -0.03 5.45
N LEU A 73 -3.99 0.05 4.44
CA LEU A 73 -4.72 1.28 4.13
C LEU A 73 -5.59 1.74 5.30
N ASN A 74 -6.32 0.83 5.96
CA ASN A 74 -7.12 1.15 7.14
C ASN A 74 -6.25 1.60 8.32
N TYR A 75 -5.06 1.02 8.50
CA TYR A 75 -4.13 1.46 9.55
C TYR A 75 -3.60 2.88 9.28
N VAL A 76 -3.26 3.18 8.02
CA VAL A 76 -2.67 4.47 7.64
C VAL A 76 -3.73 5.58 7.57
N PHE A 77 -4.91 5.30 7.03
CA PHE A 77 -5.92 6.31 6.72
C PHE A 77 -7.23 6.15 7.51
N GLY A 78 -7.41 5.07 8.27
CA GLY A 78 -8.64 4.81 9.01
C GLY A 78 -9.85 4.79 8.09
N TRP A 79 -10.88 5.56 8.47
CA TRP A 79 -12.14 5.71 7.75
C TRP A 79 -12.10 6.75 6.62
N LEU A 80 -10.95 7.38 6.38
CA LEU A 80 -10.79 8.43 5.37
C LEU A 80 -10.50 7.87 3.98
N GLY A 81 -10.26 6.56 3.88
CA GLY A 81 -10.11 5.84 2.63
C GLY A 81 -11.42 5.22 2.18
N ASP A 82 -11.79 5.43 0.93
CA ASP A 82 -12.94 4.82 0.27
C ASP A 82 -12.52 4.20 -1.06
N PHE A 83 -13.03 3.00 -1.35
CA PHE A 83 -12.76 2.31 -2.61
C PHE A 83 -14.08 2.03 -3.34
N GLN A 84 -14.17 2.49 -4.58
CA GLN A 84 -15.38 2.40 -5.39
C GLN A 84 -15.09 1.65 -6.69
N ILE A 85 -16.02 0.80 -7.11
CA ILE A 85 -16.04 0.27 -8.48
C ILE A 85 -16.75 1.30 -9.34
N ILE A 86 -16.00 1.95 -10.23
CA ILE A 86 -16.55 3.00 -11.09
C ILE A 86 -17.01 2.46 -12.44
N ASP A 87 -16.39 1.40 -12.92
CA ASP A 87 -16.81 0.70 -14.11
C ASP A 87 -16.44 -0.79 -14.04
N LYS A 88 -17.15 -1.62 -14.82
CA LYS A 88 -16.91 -3.05 -14.90
C LYS A 88 -17.48 -3.61 -16.20
N GLY A 89 -16.87 -4.66 -16.70
CA GLY A 89 -17.35 -5.33 -17.89
C GLY A 89 -16.71 -6.70 -18.10
N THR A 90 -17.07 -7.29 -19.23
CA THR A 90 -16.52 -8.57 -19.68
C THR A 90 -16.05 -8.45 -21.12
N VAL A 91 -14.90 -9.04 -21.44
CA VAL A 91 -14.37 -9.11 -22.80
C VAL A 91 -13.93 -10.54 -23.06
N GLY A 92 -14.64 -11.24 -23.95
CA GLY A 92 -14.42 -12.68 -24.17
C GLY A 92 -14.57 -13.48 -22.88
N ALA A 93 -13.56 -14.27 -22.54
CA ALA A 93 -13.51 -15.06 -21.31
C ALA A 93 -12.84 -14.32 -20.13
N GLN A 94 -12.85 -12.99 -20.10
CA GLN A 94 -12.28 -12.18 -19.03
C GLN A 94 -13.31 -11.24 -18.44
N VAL A 95 -13.22 -11.03 -17.12
CA VAL A 95 -13.90 -9.95 -16.41
C VAL A 95 -12.88 -8.87 -16.05
N TRP A 96 -13.28 -7.61 -16.14
CA TRP A 96 -12.47 -6.47 -15.73
C TRP A 96 -13.29 -5.49 -14.87
N VAL A 97 -12.57 -4.77 -14.03
CA VAL A 97 -13.12 -3.76 -13.11
C VAL A 97 -12.20 -2.55 -13.10
N GLN A 98 -12.77 -1.35 -13.19
CA GLN A 98 -12.09 -0.09 -12.91
C GLN A 98 -12.40 0.30 -11.46
N GLY A 99 -11.38 0.25 -10.62
CA GLY A 99 -11.47 0.64 -9.22
C GLY A 99 -10.91 2.04 -8.99
N ARG A 100 -11.56 2.82 -8.14
CA ARG A 100 -11.11 4.13 -7.66
C ARG A 100 -10.86 4.08 -6.16
N LEU A 101 -9.62 4.35 -5.75
CA LEU A 101 -9.27 4.63 -4.35
C LEU A 101 -9.26 6.14 -4.13
N THR A 102 -10.07 6.59 -3.19
CA THR A 102 -10.09 7.98 -2.72
C THR A 102 -9.62 8.04 -1.28
N ILE A 103 -8.58 8.82 -1.00
CA ILE A 103 -8.15 9.18 0.36
C ILE A 103 -8.53 10.63 0.60
N ARG A 104 -9.15 10.92 1.75
CA ARG A 104 -9.56 12.28 2.14
C ARG A 104 -8.57 12.93 3.09
N ASN A 105 -8.54 14.26 3.08
CA ASN A 105 -7.78 15.05 4.03
C ASN A 105 -8.39 14.90 5.43
N THR A 106 -7.54 14.67 6.44
CA THR A 106 -7.96 14.52 7.84
C THR A 106 -8.61 15.77 8.42
N LYS A 107 -8.25 16.96 7.92
CA LYS A 107 -8.72 18.27 8.43
C LYS A 107 -9.92 18.80 7.68
N THR A 108 -9.93 18.69 6.34
CA THR A 108 -10.99 19.29 5.51
C THR A 108 -12.00 18.28 4.96
N LEU A 109 -11.75 16.97 5.10
CA LEU A 109 -12.54 15.86 4.53
C LEU A 109 -12.68 15.87 2.99
N GLU A 110 -12.03 16.83 2.32
CA GLU A 110 -11.94 16.91 0.87
C GLU A 110 -11.07 15.80 0.30
N ARG A 111 -11.26 15.49 -0.99
CA ARG A 111 -10.47 14.46 -1.69
C ARG A 111 -9.02 14.92 -1.77
N LEU A 112 -8.12 14.09 -1.26
CA LEU A 112 -6.70 14.37 -1.22
C LEU A 112 -5.93 13.59 -2.27
N ILE A 113 -6.19 12.29 -2.35
CA ILE A 113 -5.59 11.40 -3.34
C ILE A 113 -6.73 10.66 -4.01
N VAL A 114 -6.79 10.73 -5.33
CA VAL A 114 -7.68 9.90 -6.15
C VAL A 114 -6.81 9.13 -7.12
N LYS A 115 -6.87 7.80 -7.05
CA LYS A 115 -6.19 6.92 -7.99
C LYS A 115 -7.17 5.91 -8.55
N GLU A 116 -7.09 5.71 -9.85
CA GLU A 116 -7.88 4.72 -10.55
C GLU A 116 -6.98 3.69 -11.19
N GLN A 117 -7.44 2.45 -11.18
CA GLN A 117 -6.72 1.35 -11.78
C GLN A 117 -7.67 0.27 -12.28
N PHE A 118 -7.31 -0.34 -13.40
CA PHE A 118 -7.99 -1.52 -13.91
C PHE A 118 -7.39 -2.79 -13.31
N GLY A 119 -8.27 -3.73 -12.95
CA GLY A 119 -7.94 -5.10 -12.61
C GLY A 119 -8.80 -6.06 -13.42
N GLY A 120 -8.25 -7.21 -13.79
CA GLY A 120 -8.98 -8.22 -14.55
C GLY A 120 -8.57 -9.64 -14.20
N ALA A 121 -9.46 -10.58 -14.50
CA ALA A 121 -9.25 -12.00 -14.29
C ALA A 121 -9.93 -12.82 -15.39
N ASP A 122 -9.31 -13.95 -15.76
CA ASP A 122 -9.92 -14.94 -16.65
C ASP A 122 -11.08 -15.65 -15.91
N ILE A 123 -12.22 -15.81 -16.59
CA ILE A 123 -13.40 -16.52 -16.09
C ILE A 123 -13.05 -18.01 -16.04
N LYS A 124 -13.20 -18.60 -14.85
CA LYS A 124 -12.88 -20.01 -14.61
C LYS A 124 -14.17 -20.83 -14.63
N PHE A 125 -14.23 -21.81 -15.51
CA PHE A 125 -15.32 -22.77 -15.57
C PHE A 125 -14.99 -24.02 -14.75
N LYS A 126 -16.01 -24.60 -14.12
CA LYS A 126 -15.88 -25.91 -13.49
C LYS A 126 -15.85 -26.96 -14.59
N LYS A 127 -14.86 -27.86 -14.60
CA LYS A 127 -14.82 -28.98 -15.56
C LYS A 127 -16.05 -29.87 -15.36
N GLY A 128 -16.74 -30.22 -16.45
CA GLY A 128 -17.89 -31.14 -16.45
C GLY A 128 -19.28 -30.48 -16.39
N THR A 129 -19.36 -29.19 -16.68
CA THR A 129 -20.58 -28.41 -16.95
C THR A 129 -20.43 -27.78 -18.33
#